data_AF-A0A379EYZ5-F1
#
_entry.id   AF-A0A379EYZ5-F1
#
_cell.length_a   1.000
_cell.length_b   1.000
_cell.length_c   1.000
_cell.angle_alpha   90.00
_cell.angle_beta   90.00
_cell.angle_gamma   90.00
#
_symmetry.space_group_name_H-M   'P 1'
#
loop_
_entity.id
_entity.type
_entity.pdbx_description
1 polymer ?
#
loop_
_entity_poly.entity_id
_entity_poly.type
_entity_poly.pdbx_seq_one_letter_code
_entity_poly.pdbx_strand_id
1 'polypeptide(L)'
;MKPYTAVIVFLTLVLSSVFTSINSYNHTKKMIVNDMNRALALTLSEQQEAWITPDTIINYRKNLKIDVLRNESFVTYALNNTPKTLCSKPMKWVRNNSRNIILQSYATCSLFTIYGLSNQRSAAFLLFLSLVWLASSVYWLRKHSLGTLVLNSLIYSNNRQMFYNIKQMPVPFTPMQQQLMQLFVASADYKLSKQTICDALWPKKPDATETLYTLIRRIKPVLKKYAGLNIVTERGGDYRLEKQ
;
A
#
# COMPACT_ATOMS: atom_id res chain seq x y z
N MET A 1 -15.81 1.14 2.60
CA MET A 1 -15.29 0.70 1.28
C MET A 1 -15.28 -0.81 1.20
N LYS A 2 -15.55 -1.40 0.03
CA LYS A 2 -15.39 -2.85 -0.16
C LYS A 2 -13.90 -3.18 -0.27
N PRO A 3 -13.41 -4.31 0.28
CA PRO A 3 -11.98 -4.58 0.41
C PRO A 3 -11.23 -4.53 -0.94
N TYR A 4 -11.85 -5.01 -2.02
CA TYR A 4 -11.25 -4.99 -3.36
C TYR A 4 -10.98 -3.57 -3.89
N THR A 5 -11.85 -2.59 -3.58
CA THR A 5 -11.64 -1.20 -4.01
C THR A 5 -10.40 -0.58 -3.38
N ALA A 6 -10.10 -0.91 -2.12
CA ALA A 6 -8.91 -0.40 -1.44
C ALA A 6 -7.62 -0.99 -2.02
N VAL A 7 -7.66 -2.27 -2.42
CA VAL A 7 -6.54 -2.97 -3.08
C VAL A 7 -6.26 -2.35 -4.46
N ILE A 8 -7.30 -2.06 -5.24
CA ILE A 8 -7.15 -1.43 -6.57
C ILE A 8 -6.45 -0.08 -6.43
N VAL A 9 -6.90 0.80 -5.52
CA VAL A 9 -6.28 2.12 -5.29
C VAL A 9 -4.83 1.99 -4.81
N PHE A 10 -4.53 1.04 -3.92
CA PHE A 10 -3.17 0.78 -3.50
C PHE A 10 -2.27 0.39 -4.69
N LEU A 11 -2.73 -0.55 -5.52
CA LEU A 11 -2.00 -1.07 -6.66
C LEU A 11 -1.73 0.01 -7.71
N THR A 12 -2.71 0.86 -8.02
CA THR A 12 -2.54 1.96 -8.98
C THR A 12 -1.52 2.99 -8.50
N LEU A 13 -1.48 3.28 -7.19
CA LEU A 13 -0.46 4.17 -6.61
C LEU A 13 0.95 3.57 -6.69
N VAL A 14 1.11 2.28 -6.40
CA VAL A 14 2.40 1.59 -6.51
C VAL A 14 2.89 1.59 -7.96
N LEU A 15 2.03 1.22 -8.91
CA LEU A 15 2.35 1.24 -10.34
C LEU A 15 2.78 2.64 -10.79
N SER A 16 2.04 3.68 -10.42
CA SER A 16 2.36 5.06 -10.76
C SER A 16 3.73 5.49 -10.21
N SER A 17 4.07 5.06 -9.00
CA SER A 17 5.39 5.31 -8.43
C SER A 17 6.50 4.62 -9.24
N VAL A 18 6.32 3.35 -9.59
CA VAL A 18 7.29 2.59 -10.38
C VAL A 18 7.52 3.24 -11.74
N PHE A 19 6.46 3.60 -12.45
CA PHE A 19 6.57 4.30 -13.73
C PHE A 19 7.30 5.65 -13.60
N THR A 20 6.99 6.41 -12.55
CA THR A 20 7.64 7.70 -12.28
C THR A 20 9.14 7.52 -12.00
N SER A 21 9.50 6.50 -11.23
CA SER A 21 10.89 6.15 -10.91
C SER A 21 11.68 5.78 -12.17
N ILE A 22 11.11 4.93 -13.04
CA ILE A 22 11.73 4.53 -14.31
C ILE A 22 11.91 5.74 -15.24
N ASN A 23 10.90 6.62 -15.31
CA ASN A 23 10.98 7.82 -16.13
C ASN A 23 12.09 8.77 -15.64
N SER A 24 12.17 9.01 -14.34
CA SER A 24 13.24 9.82 -13.73
C SER A 24 14.62 9.22 -14.01
N TYR A 25 14.76 7.91 -13.86
CA TYR A 25 16.01 7.20 -14.14
C TYR A 25 16.44 7.36 -15.60
N ASN A 26 15.52 7.15 -16.55
CA ASN A 26 15.79 7.30 -17.97
C ASN A 26 16.10 8.75 -18.36
N HIS A 27 15.45 9.72 -17.73
CA HIS A 27 15.77 11.13 -17.91
C HIS A 27 17.20 11.45 -17.46
N THR A 28 17.59 10.98 -16.27
CA THR A 28 18.95 11.15 -15.72
C THR A 28 20.00 10.47 -16.61
N LYS A 29 19.71 9.26 -17.10
CA LYS A 29 20.55 8.57 -18.08
C LYS A 29 20.78 9.41 -19.35
N LYS A 30 19.72 10.02 -19.89
CA LYS A 30 19.83 10.91 -21.06
C LYS A 30 20.62 12.18 -20.74
N MET A 31 20.44 12.76 -19.56
CA MET A 31 21.18 13.93 -19.10
C MET A 31 22.69 13.65 -19.01
N ILE A 32 23.07 12.50 -18.44
CA ILE A 32 24.46 12.02 -18.37
C ILE A 32 25.06 11.92 -19.78
N VAL A 33 24.38 11.22 -20.69
CA VAL A 33 24.86 11.07 -22.09
C VAL A 33 24.98 12.43 -22.78
N ASN A 34 24.05 13.34 -22.54
CA ASN A 34 24.09 14.68 -23.11
C ASN A 34 25.27 15.51 -22.57
N ASP A 35 25.57 15.41 -21.27
CA ASP A 35 26.74 16.07 -20.69
C ASP A 35 28.04 15.49 -21.24
N MET A 36 28.14 14.17 -21.39
CA MET A 36 29.27 13.50 -22.05
C MET A 36 29.44 13.98 -23.50
N ASN A 37 28.35 14.06 -24.27
CA ASN A 37 28.39 14.59 -25.64
C ASN A 37 28.89 16.03 -25.67
N ARG A 38 28.39 16.89 -24.79
CA ARG A 38 28.79 18.30 -24.70
C ARG A 38 30.26 18.44 -24.32
N ALA A 39 30.72 17.71 -23.31
CA ALA A 39 32.12 17.71 -22.88
C ALA A 39 33.06 17.20 -23.98
N LEU A 40 32.65 16.15 -24.71
CA LEU A 40 33.42 15.63 -25.84
C LEU A 40 33.50 16.67 -26.97
N ALA A 41 32.38 17.28 -27.36
CA ALA A 41 32.36 18.29 -28.42
C ALA A 41 33.28 19.49 -28.12
N LEU A 42 33.29 19.98 -26.86
CA LEU A 42 34.19 21.06 -26.43
C LEU A 42 35.65 20.63 -26.50
N THR A 43 35.96 19.43 -26.03
CA THR A 43 37.33 18.89 -26.07
C THR A 43 37.83 18.77 -27.51
N LEU A 44 36.98 18.32 -28.43
CA LEU A 44 37.33 18.19 -29.85
C LEU A 44 37.57 19.53 -30.53
N SER A 45 36.88 20.59 -30.10
CA SER A 45 37.09 21.94 -30.63
C SER A 45 38.45 22.54 -30.23
N GLU A 46 38.93 22.19 -29.03
CA GLU A 46 40.21 22.66 -28.49
C GLU A 46 41.39 21.75 -28.87
N GLN A 47 41.12 20.49 -29.22
CA GLN A 47 42.13 19.49 -29.55
C GLN A 47 42.96 19.90 -30.77
N GLN A 48 44.29 19.85 -30.62
CA GLN A 48 45.24 20.20 -31.67
C GLN A 48 45.79 18.98 -32.42
N GLU A 49 45.97 17.86 -31.73
CA GLU A 49 46.60 16.63 -32.23
C GLU A 49 45.59 15.62 -32.76
N ALA A 50 46.00 14.81 -33.74
CA ALA A 50 45.17 13.78 -34.36
C ALA A 50 45.13 12.44 -33.57
N TRP A 51 45.70 12.39 -32.38
CA TRP A 51 45.65 11.24 -31.48
C TRP A 51 45.30 11.66 -30.05
N ILE A 52 44.91 10.69 -29.23
CA ILE A 52 44.51 10.94 -27.84
C ILE A 52 45.76 11.19 -26.99
N THR A 53 45.90 12.39 -26.44
CA THR A 53 46.95 12.75 -25.48
C THR A 53 46.40 12.74 -24.04
N PRO A 54 47.26 12.60 -23.01
CA PRO A 54 46.85 12.77 -21.62
C PRO A 54 46.10 14.10 -21.38
N ASP A 55 46.53 15.18 -22.03
CA ASP A 55 45.88 16.49 -21.96
C ASP A 55 44.45 16.47 -22.50
N THR A 56 44.19 15.68 -23.55
CA THR A 56 42.84 15.49 -24.11
C THR A 56 41.90 14.86 -23.07
N ILE A 57 42.39 13.89 -22.30
CA ILE A 57 41.61 13.22 -21.24
C ILE A 57 41.34 14.18 -20.08
N ILE A 58 42.35 14.95 -19.66
CA ILE A 58 42.23 15.93 -18.59
C ILE A 58 41.23 17.03 -18.99
N ASN A 59 41.32 17.53 -20.22
CA ASN A 59 40.43 18.57 -20.72
C ASN A 59 38.97 18.07 -20.82
N TYR A 60 38.78 16.85 -21.29
CA TYR A 60 37.45 16.22 -21.29
C TYR A 60 36.85 16.15 -19.88
N ARG A 61 37.62 15.67 -18.89
CA ARG A 61 37.16 15.59 -17.49
C ARG A 61 36.84 16.96 -16.90
N LYS A 62 37.59 18.00 -17.28
CA LYS A 62 37.33 19.38 -16.87
C LYS A 62 36.00 19.92 -17.42
N ASN A 63 35.64 19.52 -18.64
CA ASN A 63 34.42 19.99 -19.32
C ASN A 63 33.12 19.28 -18.87
N LEU A 64 33.23 18.18 -18.10
CA LEU A 64 32.09 17.49 -17.50
C LEU A 64 31.47 18.32 -16.35
N LYS A 65 30.14 18.47 -16.39
CA LYS A 65 29.37 19.11 -15.30
C LYS A 65 29.10 18.14 -14.16
N ILE A 66 28.92 16.86 -14.45
CA ILE A 66 28.62 15.85 -13.44
C ILE A 66 29.92 15.35 -12.82
N ASP A 67 30.17 15.67 -11.55
CA ASP A 67 31.43 15.35 -10.87
C ASP A 67 31.73 13.85 -10.83
N VAL A 68 30.71 13.01 -10.64
CA VAL A 68 30.85 11.54 -10.61
C VAL A 68 31.43 11.01 -11.93
N LEU A 69 31.14 11.67 -13.05
CA LEU A 69 31.68 11.25 -14.35
C LEU A 69 33.18 11.54 -14.47
N ARG A 70 33.75 12.48 -13.72
CA ARG A 70 35.17 12.83 -13.88
C ARG A 70 36.12 11.67 -13.58
N ASN A 71 35.75 10.82 -12.64
CA ASN A 71 36.57 9.67 -12.24
C ASN A 71 36.21 8.39 -13.01
N GLU A 72 34.95 8.25 -13.40
CA GLU A 72 34.40 7.04 -14.04
C GLU A 72 34.37 7.11 -15.57
N SER A 73 34.79 8.23 -16.16
CA SER A 73 34.78 8.43 -17.61
C SER A 73 36.17 8.43 -18.24
N PHE A 74 36.20 7.97 -19.49
CA PHE A 74 37.38 7.95 -20.34
C PHE A 74 36.99 8.16 -21.81
N VAL A 75 37.94 8.64 -22.61
CA VAL A 75 37.77 8.90 -24.05
C VAL A 75 38.63 7.91 -24.82
N THR A 76 38.05 7.26 -25.82
CA THR A 76 38.76 6.35 -26.72
C THR A 76 38.29 6.55 -28.16
N TYR A 77 38.98 5.90 -29.10
CA TYR A 77 38.46 5.74 -30.45
C TYR A 77 37.14 4.97 -30.42
N ALA A 78 36.20 5.36 -31.28
CA ALA A 78 34.90 4.71 -31.35
C ALA A 78 35.08 3.24 -31.75
N LEU A 79 34.62 2.33 -30.89
CA LEU A 79 34.63 0.91 -31.17
C LEU A 79 33.34 0.52 -31.93
N ASN A 80 33.48 -0.32 -32.95
CA ASN A 80 32.32 -0.89 -33.66
C ASN A 80 31.44 -1.74 -32.73
N ASN A 81 32.04 -2.37 -31.72
CA ASN A 81 31.31 -3.15 -30.73
C ASN A 81 31.21 -2.34 -29.44
N THR A 82 30.06 -1.67 -29.25
CA THR A 82 29.86 -0.85 -28.06
C THR A 82 29.78 -1.74 -26.81
N PRO A 83 30.65 -1.53 -25.80
CA PRO A 83 30.51 -2.24 -24.53
C PRO A 83 29.14 -1.93 -23.88
N LYS A 84 28.68 -2.82 -22.98
CA LYS A 84 27.42 -2.65 -22.21
C LYS A 84 27.49 -1.51 -21.17
N THR A 85 28.22 -0.44 -21.46
CA THR A 85 28.43 0.72 -20.59
C THR A 85 27.77 1.96 -21.19
N LEU A 86 27.68 3.02 -20.40
CA LEU A 86 27.19 4.31 -20.90
C LEU A 86 28.19 4.89 -21.88
N CYS A 87 27.72 5.31 -23.05
CA CYS A 87 28.57 5.90 -24.07
C CYS A 87 27.95 7.17 -24.65
N SER A 88 28.82 8.11 -25.04
CA SER A 88 28.44 9.27 -25.84
C SER A 88 28.19 8.86 -27.29
N LYS A 89 27.62 9.76 -28.08
CA LYS A 89 27.58 9.60 -29.53
C LYS A 89 29.01 9.63 -30.10
N PRO A 90 29.33 8.83 -31.13
CA PRO A 90 30.60 8.92 -31.82
C PRO A 90 30.70 10.27 -32.53
N MET A 91 31.81 10.97 -32.34
CA MET A 91 32.07 12.29 -32.92
C MET A 91 33.30 12.23 -33.82
N LYS A 92 33.16 12.77 -35.04
CA LYS A 92 34.26 12.87 -36.00
C LYS A 92 35.06 14.12 -35.69
N TRP A 93 36.38 13.98 -35.59
CA TRP A 93 37.30 15.10 -35.54
C TRP A 93 37.99 15.26 -36.90
N VAL A 94 37.96 16.48 -37.44
CA VAL A 94 38.54 16.84 -38.73
C VAL A 94 39.22 18.20 -38.58
N ARG A 95 40.53 18.26 -38.83
CA ARG A 95 41.30 19.51 -38.83
C ARG A 95 42.18 19.59 -40.08
N ASN A 96 41.85 20.52 -40.98
CA ASN A 96 42.56 21.07 -42.16
C ASN A 96 43.45 20.20 -43.09
N ASN A 97 43.72 18.92 -42.80
CA ASN A 97 44.28 17.88 -43.68
C ASN A 97 44.59 16.56 -42.93
N SER A 98 44.18 16.43 -41.66
CA SER A 98 44.45 15.24 -40.84
C SER A 98 43.49 14.08 -41.11
N ARG A 99 43.92 12.85 -40.81
CA ARG A 99 43.08 11.64 -40.85
C ARG A 99 41.79 11.84 -40.05
N ASN A 100 40.66 11.39 -40.61
CA ASN A 100 39.37 11.38 -39.93
C ASN A 100 39.43 10.38 -38.76
N ILE A 101 39.43 10.87 -37.53
CA ILE A 101 39.32 10.02 -36.33
C ILE A 101 37.92 10.15 -35.74
N ILE A 102 37.36 9.02 -35.31
CA ILE A 102 36.09 8.99 -34.61
C ILE A 102 36.37 8.74 -33.14
N LEU A 103 35.99 9.69 -32.30
CA LEU A 103 36.19 9.66 -30.86
C LEU A 103 34.85 9.43 -30.15
N GLN A 104 34.89 8.66 -29.08
CA GLN A 104 33.74 8.35 -28.25
C GLN A 104 34.16 8.30 -26.79
N SER A 105 33.30 8.78 -25.90
CA SER A 105 33.52 8.72 -24.46
C SER A 105 32.64 7.65 -23.84
N TYR A 106 33.19 6.97 -22.83
CA TYR A 106 32.54 5.89 -22.09
C TYR A 106 32.56 6.19 -20.61
N ALA A 107 31.56 5.69 -19.88
CA ALA A 107 31.45 5.81 -18.44
C ALA A 107 31.08 4.46 -17.80
N THR A 108 31.81 4.06 -16.76
CA THR A 108 31.62 2.81 -16.00
C THR A 108 30.57 2.90 -14.89
N CYS A 109 29.71 3.92 -14.93
CA CYS A 109 28.72 4.17 -13.89
C CYS A 109 27.81 2.96 -13.62
N SER A 110 27.74 2.56 -12.36
CA SER A 110 26.82 1.53 -11.88
C SER A 110 25.36 2.01 -11.94
N LEU A 111 24.42 1.07 -11.93
CA LEU A 111 22.99 1.40 -11.88
C LEU A 111 22.64 2.23 -10.63
N PHE A 112 23.30 1.97 -9.51
CA PHE A 112 23.07 2.68 -8.25
C PHE A 112 23.52 4.13 -8.30
N THR A 113 24.66 4.44 -8.94
CA THR A 113 25.09 5.84 -9.09
C THR A 113 24.15 6.62 -9.99
N ILE A 114 23.67 6.03 -11.09
CA ILE A 114 22.66 6.66 -11.95
C ILE A 114 21.34 6.87 -11.18
N TYR A 115 20.94 5.90 -10.36
CA TYR A 115 19.75 6.02 -9.52
C TYR A 115 19.89 7.12 -8.46
N GLY A 116 21.05 7.23 -7.80
CA GLY A 116 21.34 8.27 -6.82
C GLY A 116 21.41 9.68 -7.42
N LEU A 117 21.85 9.80 -8.68
CA LEU A 117 21.77 11.05 -9.44
C LEU A 117 20.34 11.40 -9.90
N SER A 118 19.43 10.43 -9.85
CA SER A 118 18.06 10.60 -10.34
C SER A 118 17.18 11.28 -9.30
N ASN A 119 16.32 12.19 -9.74
CA ASN A 119 15.35 12.82 -8.84
C ASN A 119 14.19 11.86 -8.53
N GLN A 120 14.32 11.11 -7.44
CA GLN A 120 13.34 10.10 -7.01
C GLN A 120 12.26 10.65 -6.07
N ARG A 121 12.22 11.97 -5.83
CA ARG A 121 11.28 12.59 -4.87
C ARG A 121 9.81 12.30 -5.19
N SER A 122 9.43 12.38 -6.46
CA SER A 122 8.04 12.15 -6.90
C SER A 122 7.64 10.69 -6.75
N ALA A 123 8.53 9.76 -7.10
CA ALA A 123 8.30 8.32 -6.92
C ALA A 123 8.19 7.96 -5.42
N ALA A 124 9.08 8.50 -4.58
CA ALA A 124 9.05 8.31 -3.14
C ALA A 124 7.78 8.86 -2.50
N PHE A 125 7.31 10.04 -2.94
CA PHE A 125 6.05 10.61 -2.46
C PHE A 125 4.84 9.70 -2.78
N LEU A 126 4.77 9.17 -4.01
CA LEU A 126 3.71 8.23 -4.39
C LEU A 126 3.77 6.92 -3.59
N LEU A 127 4.97 6.39 -3.30
CA LEU A 127 5.11 5.23 -2.41
C LEU A 127 4.64 5.54 -1.00
N PHE A 128 5.02 6.69 -0.46
CA PHE A 128 4.60 7.10 0.86
C PHE A 128 3.07 7.21 0.95
N LEU A 129 2.43 7.85 -0.02
CA LEU A 129 0.98 7.95 -0.10
C LEU A 129 0.32 6.56 -0.18
N SER A 130 0.91 5.64 -0.95
CA SER A 130 0.45 4.26 -1.05
C SER A 130 0.52 3.52 0.30
N LEU A 131 1.60 3.68 1.06
CA LEU A 131 1.75 3.09 2.38
C LEU A 131 0.77 3.67 3.40
N VAL A 132 0.58 5.00 3.40
CA VAL A 132 -0.41 5.67 4.24
C VAL A 132 -1.82 5.18 3.92
N TRP A 133 -2.13 5.02 2.63
CA TRP A 133 -3.41 4.47 2.18
C TRP A 133 -3.61 3.03 2.65
N LEU A 134 -2.60 2.17 2.51
CA LEU A 134 -2.63 0.80 2.97
C LEU A 134 -2.89 0.72 4.48
N ALA A 135 -2.14 1.49 5.28
CA ALA A 135 -2.30 1.55 6.73
C ALA A 135 -3.70 2.04 7.12
N SER A 136 -4.18 3.11 6.50
CA SER A 136 -5.51 3.68 6.75
C SER A 136 -6.63 2.71 6.38
N SER A 137 -6.51 2.02 5.24
CA SER A 137 -7.46 1.00 4.79
C SER A 137 -7.52 -0.19 5.75
N VAL A 138 -6.36 -0.72 6.16
CA VAL A 138 -6.29 -1.83 7.12
C VAL A 138 -6.86 -1.41 8.47
N TYR A 139 -6.54 -0.21 8.94
CA TYR A 139 -7.09 0.33 10.18
C TYR A 139 -8.62 0.46 10.10
N TRP A 140 -9.15 1.00 9.00
CA TRP A 140 -10.58 1.16 8.78
C TRP A 140 -11.30 -0.19 8.70
N LEU A 141 -10.73 -1.17 7.98
CA LEU A 141 -11.28 -2.53 7.89
C LEU A 141 -11.28 -3.22 9.26
N ARG A 142 -10.20 -3.09 10.05
CA ARG A 142 -10.13 -3.63 11.41
C ARG A 142 -11.17 -2.98 12.32
N LYS A 143 -11.31 -1.66 12.28
CA LYS A 143 -12.28 -0.92 13.08
C LYS A 143 -13.73 -1.31 12.76
N HIS A 144 -14.04 -1.55 11.48
CA HIS A 144 -15.38 -1.99 11.06
C HIS A 144 -15.60 -3.51 11.15
N SER A 145 -14.56 -4.32 11.27
CA SER A 145 -14.67 -5.77 11.52
C SER A 145 -14.77 -6.10 13.00
N LEU A 146 -14.25 -5.24 13.88
CA LEU A 146 -14.47 -5.29 15.32
C LEU A 146 -15.94 -4.94 15.60
N GLY A 147 -16.78 -5.97 15.67
CA GLY A 147 -18.16 -5.83 16.11
C GLY A 147 -18.24 -5.24 17.53
N THR A 148 -19.41 -4.70 17.89
CA THR A 148 -19.66 -4.19 19.24
C THR A 148 -19.48 -5.31 20.24
N LEU A 149 -18.61 -5.11 21.24
CA LEU A 149 -18.47 -6.05 22.35
C LEU A 149 -19.71 -5.95 23.24
N VAL A 150 -20.42 -7.06 23.37
CA VAL A 150 -21.57 -7.24 24.26
C VAL A 150 -21.04 -7.95 25.50
N LEU A 151 -21.11 -7.29 26.66
CA LEU A 151 -20.69 -7.83 27.97
C LEU A 151 -19.29 -8.48 27.98
N ASN A 152 -18.39 -8.02 27.12
CA ASN A 152 -17.02 -8.52 26.95
C ASN A 152 -16.90 -10.03 26.64
N SER A 153 -17.98 -10.68 26.21
CA SER A 153 -18.02 -12.13 25.95
C SER A 153 -18.62 -12.52 24.60
N LEU A 154 -19.28 -11.58 23.93
CA LEU A 154 -19.91 -11.79 22.64
C LEU A 154 -19.62 -10.59 21.73
N ILE A 155 -19.29 -10.84 20.46
CA ILE A 155 -18.98 -9.79 19.48
C ILE A 155 -20.16 -9.70 18.51
N TYR A 156 -20.84 -8.57 18.47
CA TYR A 156 -21.93 -8.30 17.53
C TYR A 156 -21.43 -7.59 16.28
N SER A 157 -21.43 -8.27 15.13
CA SER A 157 -21.04 -7.64 13.86
C SER A 157 -22.24 -6.97 13.19
N ASN A 158 -22.29 -5.64 13.22
CA ASN A 158 -23.37 -4.87 12.60
C ASN A 158 -23.46 -5.07 11.08
N ASN A 159 -22.33 -5.37 10.42
CA ASN A 159 -22.27 -5.56 8.97
C ASN A 159 -22.88 -6.90 8.51
N ARG A 160 -22.77 -7.95 9.33
CA ARG A 160 -23.29 -9.29 9.00
C ARG A 160 -24.57 -9.64 9.77
N GLN A 161 -24.98 -8.81 10.74
CA GLN A 161 -26.06 -9.09 11.70
C GLN A 161 -25.90 -10.45 12.42
N MET A 162 -24.65 -10.90 12.60
CA MET A 162 -24.30 -12.16 13.25
C MET A 162 -23.53 -11.90 14.54
N PHE A 163 -23.72 -12.80 15.51
CA PHE A 163 -22.99 -12.82 16.76
C PHE A 163 -21.82 -13.81 16.67
N TYR A 164 -20.68 -13.39 17.18
CA TYR A 164 -19.47 -14.20 17.27
C TYR A 164 -19.06 -14.36 18.73
N ASN A 165 -18.47 -15.50 19.06
CA ASN A 165 -17.80 -15.69 20.34
C ASN A 165 -16.47 -14.87 20.36
N ILE A 166 -15.86 -14.67 21.53
CA ILE A 166 -14.49 -14.16 21.72
C ILE A 166 -13.48 -14.88 20.83
N LYS A 167 -13.69 -16.19 20.60
CA LYS A 167 -12.90 -17.01 19.66
C LYS A 167 -13.18 -16.75 18.17
N GLN A 168 -13.95 -15.70 17.83
CA GLN A 168 -14.37 -15.32 16.48
C GLN A 168 -15.16 -16.40 15.70
N MET A 169 -15.71 -17.40 16.39
CA MET A 169 -16.59 -18.39 15.78
C MET A 169 -18.04 -17.89 15.76
N PRO A 170 -18.79 -18.08 14.66
CA PRO A 170 -20.19 -17.68 14.59
C PRO A 170 -21.02 -18.49 15.57
N VAL A 171 -21.86 -17.81 16.36
CA VAL A 171 -22.80 -18.48 17.28
C VAL A 171 -24.01 -18.92 16.46
N PRO A 172 -24.38 -20.22 16.48
CA PRO A 172 -25.48 -20.73 15.69
C PRO A 172 -26.82 -20.38 16.35
N PHE A 173 -27.27 -19.13 16.16
CA PHE A 173 -28.59 -18.69 16.58
C PHE A 173 -29.61 -18.92 15.45
N THR A 174 -30.84 -19.27 15.82
CA THR A 174 -31.97 -19.18 14.88
C THR A 174 -32.32 -17.71 14.63
N PRO A 175 -33.00 -17.36 13.52
CA PRO A 175 -33.36 -15.96 13.23
C PRO A 175 -34.10 -15.26 14.38
N MET A 176 -35.00 -15.98 15.06
CA MET A 176 -35.74 -15.48 16.23
C MET A 176 -34.84 -15.25 17.45
N GLN A 177 -33.83 -16.11 17.66
CA GLN A 177 -32.84 -15.91 18.72
C GLN A 177 -31.92 -14.72 18.43
N GLN A 178 -31.57 -14.50 17.16
CA GLN A 178 -30.78 -13.32 16.77
C GLN A 178 -31.53 -12.02 17.02
N GLN A 179 -32.80 -11.94 16.64
CA GLN A 179 -33.64 -10.77 16.90
C GLN A 179 -33.77 -10.50 18.41
N LEU A 180 -34.00 -11.53 19.22
CA LEU A 180 -34.03 -11.37 20.67
C LEU A 180 -32.70 -10.81 21.23
N MET A 181 -31.57 -11.32 20.77
CA MET A 181 -30.25 -10.81 21.20
C MET A 181 -29.98 -9.40 20.71
N GLN A 182 -30.43 -9.03 19.51
CA GLN A 182 -30.34 -7.65 19.02
C GLN A 182 -31.15 -6.68 19.89
N LEU A 183 -32.34 -7.09 20.35
CA LEU A 183 -33.14 -6.31 21.29
C LEU A 183 -32.40 -6.09 22.61
N PHE A 184 -31.74 -7.14 23.16
CA PHE A 184 -30.96 -7.02 24.39
C PHE A 184 -29.78 -6.04 24.22
N VAL A 185 -29.12 -6.06 23.06
CA VAL A 185 -28.01 -5.14 22.76
C VAL A 185 -28.49 -3.69 22.57
N ALA A 186 -29.73 -3.50 22.11
CA ALA A 186 -30.31 -2.16 21.91
C ALA A 186 -30.87 -1.53 23.20
N SER A 187 -31.24 -2.34 24.19
CA SER A 187 -31.77 -1.87 25.48
C SER A 187 -30.67 -1.38 26.44
N ALA A 188 -30.99 -0.36 27.25
CA ALA A 188 -30.15 0.07 28.36
C ALA A 188 -30.01 -1.06 29.39
N ASP A 189 -28.80 -1.24 29.94
CA ASP A 189 -28.44 -2.28 30.93
C ASP A 189 -28.78 -3.73 30.53
N TYR A 190 -28.93 -4.00 29.23
CA TYR A 190 -29.32 -5.31 28.70
C TYR A 190 -30.59 -5.88 29.35
N LYS A 191 -31.51 -5.00 29.75
CA LYS A 191 -32.78 -5.34 30.40
C LYS A 191 -33.94 -5.12 29.46
N LEU A 192 -34.82 -6.11 29.36
CA LEU A 192 -36.01 -6.09 28.52
C LEU A 192 -37.24 -6.53 29.30
N SER A 193 -38.34 -5.79 29.11
CA SER A 193 -39.63 -6.19 29.64
C SER A 193 -40.25 -7.29 28.79
N LYS A 194 -41.06 -8.15 29.43
CA LYS A 194 -41.81 -9.21 28.75
C LYS A 194 -42.71 -8.67 27.61
N GLN A 195 -43.38 -7.55 27.87
CA GLN A 195 -44.28 -6.90 26.89
C GLN A 195 -43.50 -6.40 25.68
N THR A 196 -42.40 -5.67 25.91
CA THR A 196 -41.53 -5.17 24.83
C THR A 196 -41.00 -6.29 23.94
N ILE A 197 -40.64 -7.44 24.52
CA ILE A 197 -40.17 -8.59 23.73
C ILE A 197 -41.31 -9.20 22.91
N CYS A 198 -42.48 -9.40 23.52
CA CYS A 198 -43.64 -9.98 22.84
C CYS A 198 -44.12 -9.09 21.69
N ASP A 199 -44.19 -7.78 21.89
CA ASP A 199 -44.63 -6.82 20.88
C ASP A 199 -43.64 -6.74 19.70
N ALA A 200 -42.34 -6.81 19.99
CA ALA A 200 -41.30 -6.77 18.96
C ALA A 200 -41.19 -8.06 18.15
N LEU A 201 -41.28 -9.23 18.79
CA LEU A 201 -41.11 -10.54 18.13
C LEU A 201 -42.42 -11.10 17.54
N TRP A 202 -43.56 -10.81 18.16
CA TRP A 202 -44.88 -11.36 17.78
C TRP A 202 -45.99 -10.29 17.81
N PRO A 203 -45.91 -9.23 16.98
CA PRO A 203 -46.88 -8.13 16.98
C PRO A 203 -48.33 -8.54 16.64
N LYS A 204 -48.52 -9.73 16.05
CA LYS A 204 -49.84 -10.25 15.63
C LYS A 204 -50.48 -11.22 16.64
N LYS A 205 -49.84 -11.50 17.78
CA LYS A 205 -50.31 -12.49 18.76
C LYS A 205 -50.63 -11.81 20.10
N PRO A 206 -51.91 -11.82 20.56
CA PRO A 206 -52.32 -11.08 21.76
C PRO A 206 -51.75 -11.65 23.07
N ASP A 207 -51.37 -12.94 23.10
CA ASP A 207 -50.59 -13.51 24.20
C ASP A 207 -49.50 -14.47 23.69
N ALA A 208 -48.26 -13.97 23.62
CA ALA A 208 -47.07 -14.72 23.21
C ALA A 208 -46.23 -15.23 24.39
N THR A 209 -46.75 -15.19 25.61
CA THR A 209 -46.03 -15.52 26.85
C THR A 209 -45.36 -16.90 26.82
N GLU A 210 -46.12 -17.95 26.51
CA GLU A 210 -45.61 -19.33 26.45
C GLU A 210 -44.53 -19.48 25.38
N THR A 211 -44.73 -18.82 24.24
CA THR A 211 -43.79 -18.83 23.13
C THR A 211 -42.48 -18.14 23.51
N LEU A 212 -42.54 -17.03 24.24
CA LEU A 212 -41.37 -16.37 24.81
C LEU A 212 -40.62 -17.27 25.80
N TYR A 213 -41.32 -17.93 26.72
CA TYR A 213 -40.70 -18.86 27.66
C TYR A 213 -39.96 -20.00 26.95
N THR A 214 -40.55 -20.57 25.89
CA THR A 214 -39.89 -21.61 25.10
C THR A 214 -38.65 -21.08 24.36
N LEU A 215 -38.69 -19.86 23.82
CA LEU A 215 -37.55 -19.23 23.15
C LEU A 215 -36.40 -18.99 24.14
N ILE A 216 -36.71 -18.46 25.33
CA ILE A 216 -35.73 -18.20 26.39
C ILE A 216 -35.13 -19.50 26.92
N ARG A 217 -35.94 -20.55 27.10
CA ARG A 217 -35.44 -21.88 27.48
C ARG A 217 -34.47 -22.45 26.46
N ARG A 218 -34.72 -22.24 25.16
CA ARG A 218 -33.86 -22.75 24.06
C ARG A 218 -32.58 -21.92 23.86
N ILE A 219 -32.60 -20.61 24.12
CA ILE A 219 -31.43 -19.74 23.91
C ILE A 219 -30.42 -19.81 25.07
N LYS A 220 -30.87 -20.01 26.31
CA LYS A 220 -30.01 -20.18 27.51
C LYS A 220 -28.83 -21.16 27.32
N PRO A 221 -29.02 -22.41 26.84
CA PRO A 221 -27.91 -23.34 26.66
C PRO A 221 -26.91 -22.88 25.58
N VAL A 222 -27.38 -22.19 24.54
CA VAL A 222 -26.52 -21.64 23.48
C VAL A 222 -25.66 -20.50 24.04
N LEU A 223 -26.26 -19.57 24.79
CA LEU A 223 -25.54 -18.47 25.43
C LEU A 223 -24.51 -18.96 26.45
N LYS A 224 -24.86 -19.97 27.25
CA LYS A 224 -23.94 -20.58 28.21
C LYS A 224 -22.75 -21.24 27.52
N LYS A 225 -23.00 -22.02 26.46
CA LYS A 225 -21.96 -22.75 25.72
C LYS A 225 -21.01 -21.83 24.94
N TYR A 226 -21.55 -20.79 24.31
CA TYR A 226 -20.79 -19.95 23.37
C TYR A 226 -20.37 -18.60 23.94
N ALA A 227 -20.92 -18.11 25.04
CA ALA A 227 -20.60 -16.78 25.56
C ALA A 227 -20.45 -16.73 27.09
N GLY A 228 -20.75 -17.82 27.82
CA GLY A 228 -20.79 -17.78 29.29
C GLY A 228 -21.78 -16.74 29.82
N LEU A 229 -22.82 -16.44 29.05
CA LEU A 229 -23.87 -15.49 29.43
C LEU A 229 -25.09 -16.25 29.95
N ASN A 230 -25.79 -15.65 30.90
CA ASN A 230 -27.05 -16.16 31.41
C ASN A 230 -28.16 -15.11 31.29
N ILE A 231 -29.40 -15.58 31.13
CA ILE A 231 -30.58 -14.72 31.14
C ILE A 231 -31.30 -14.93 32.48
N VAL A 232 -31.28 -13.89 33.31
CA VAL A 232 -31.91 -13.87 34.63
C VAL A 232 -33.29 -13.21 34.53
N THR A 233 -34.26 -13.78 35.22
CA THR A 233 -35.61 -13.20 35.38
C THR A 233 -35.64 -12.37 36.65
N GLU A 234 -35.95 -11.08 36.53
CA GLU A 234 -36.11 -10.18 37.67
C GLU A 234 -37.54 -10.24 38.24
N ARG A 235 -37.69 -9.75 39.49
CA ARG A 235 -39.00 -9.59 40.13
C ARG A 235 -39.84 -8.60 39.31
N GLY A 236 -40.88 -9.10 38.65
CA GLY A 236 -41.70 -8.34 37.68
C GLY A 236 -41.82 -9.00 36.31
N GLY A 237 -41.05 -10.06 36.04
CA GLY A 237 -41.10 -10.80 34.77
C GLY A 237 -40.22 -10.22 33.66
N ASP A 238 -39.39 -9.24 33.99
CA ASP A 238 -38.36 -8.70 33.10
C ASP A 238 -37.18 -9.68 32.98
N TYR A 239 -36.50 -9.60 31.84
CA TYR A 239 -35.32 -10.40 31.54
C TYR A 239 -34.09 -9.51 31.47
N ARG A 240 -33.01 -9.93 32.11
CA ARG A 240 -31.69 -9.27 32.06
C ARG A 240 -30.64 -10.25 31.57
N LEU A 241 -29.76 -9.78 30.70
CA LEU A 241 -28.58 -10.52 30.24
C LEU A 241 -27.40 -10.21 31.17
N GLU A 242 -26.86 -11.25 31.81
CA GLU A 242 -25.73 -11.12 32.74
C GLU A 242 -24.58 -12.04 32.36
N LYS A 243 -23.38 -11.66 32.78
CA LYS A 243 -22.22 -12.53 32.75
C LYS A 243 -22.33 -13.56 33.88
N GLN A 244 -22.08 -14.82 33.57
CA GLN A 244 -22.04 -15.89 34.57
C GLN A 244 -20.84 -15.71 35.52
#